data_AF-A0A8S9P344-F1
#
_entry.id   AF-A0A8S9P344-F1
#
_cell.length_a   1.000
_cell.length_b   1.000
_cell.length_c   1.000
_cell.angle_alpha   90.00
_cell.angle_beta   90.00
_cell.angle_gamma   90.00
#
_symmetry.space_group_name_H-M   'P 1'
#
loop_
_entity.id
_entity.type
_entity.pdbx_description
1 polymer ?
#
loop_
_entity_poly.entity_id
_entity_poly.type
_entity_poly.pdbx_seq_one_letter_code
_entity_poly.pdbx_strand_id
1 'polypeptide(L)' 'MNEFLAFGGGGSFALCLDEDLLKATSGPSETFGNECLASSTEFELKNVELWGFAHASQYLSS' A
#
# COMPACT_ATOMS: atom_id res chain seq x y z
N MET A 1 -7.72 -7.21 -16.46
CA MET A 1 -7.86 -6.49 -15.18
C MET A 1 -6.48 -5.98 -14.86
N ASN A 2 -6.35 -4.73 -14.45
CA ASN A 2 -5.07 -4.25 -13.94
C ASN A 2 -5.00 -4.70 -12.48
N GLU A 3 -3.93 -5.38 -12.12
CA GLU A 3 -3.68 -5.84 -10.76
C GLU A 3 -3.08 -4.67 -9.97
N PHE A 4 -3.55 -4.46 -8.74
CA PHE A 4 -3.08 -3.37 -7.89
C PHE A 4 -2.95 -3.85 -6.44
N LEU A 5 -1.96 -3.33 -5.74
CA LEU A 5 -1.83 -3.51 -4.30
C LEU A 5 -2.32 -2.24 -3.59
N ALA A 6 -3.49 -2.33 -2.96
CA ALA A 6 -4.15 -1.17 -2.35
C ALA A 6 -4.42 -1.37 -0.86
N PHE A 7 -4.27 -0.28 -0.11
CA PHE A 7 -4.42 -0.22 1.35
C PHE A 7 -5.30 0.95 1.77
N GLY A 8 -6.12 0.74 2.81
CA GLY A 8 -6.93 1.78 3.44
C GLY A 8 -8.00 2.33 2.53
N GLY A 9 -9.16 1.67 2.47
CA GLY A 9 -10.29 2.09 1.64
C GLY A 9 -11.26 3.04 2.34
N GLY A 10 -12.46 3.17 1.76
CA GLY A 10 -13.52 4.07 2.21
C GLY A 10 -13.62 5.30 1.30
N GLY A 11 -13.92 5.08 0.02
CA GLY A 11 -13.85 6.10 -1.03
C GLY A 11 -12.61 5.92 -1.91
N SER A 12 -11.51 6.59 -1.55
CA SER A 12 -10.19 6.37 -2.15
C SER A 12 -9.33 5.41 -1.33
N PHE A 13 -8.18 5.00 -1.90
CA PHE A 13 -7.17 4.24 -1.19
C PHE A 13 -6.11 5.17 -0.59
N ALA A 14 -5.72 4.91 0.66
CA ALA A 14 -4.62 5.60 1.32
C ALA A 14 -3.31 5.42 0.55
N LEU A 15 -3.08 4.22 0.03
CA LEU A 15 -1.95 3.88 -0.83
C LEU A 15 -2.38 2.81 -1.83
N CYS A 16 -2.10 3.02 -3.12
CA CYS A 16 -2.35 2.05 -4.17
C CYS A 16 -1.12 1.99 -5.08
N LEU A 17 -0.57 0.80 -5.29
CA LEU A 17 0.59 0.55 -6.14
C LEU A 17 0.14 -0.19 -7.41
N ASP A 18 0.73 0.15 -8.55
CA ASP A 18 0.55 -0.60 -9.79
C ASP A 18 1.24 -1.98 -9.76
N GLU A 19 0.87 -2.83 -10.72
CA GLU A 19 1.38 -4.20 -10.84
C GLU A 19 2.90 -4.27 -10.98
N ASP A 20 3.50 -3.25 -11.59
CA ASP A 20 4.94 -3.16 -11.83
C ASP A 20 5.71 -2.57 -10.64
N LEU A 21 5.01 -2.07 -9.60
CA LEU A 21 5.58 -1.34 -8.47
C LEU A 21 6.44 -0.14 -8.91
N LEU A 22 6.03 0.54 -9.98
CA LEU A 22 6.69 1.71 -10.54
C LEU A 22 5.95 3.00 -10.20
N LYS A 23 4.62 2.92 -10.06
CA LYS A 23 3.78 4.08 -9.77
C LYS A 23 2.84 3.78 -8.63
N ALA A 24 2.51 4.84 -7.92
CA ALA A 24 1.61 4.77 -6.80
C ALA A 24 0.68 5.98 -6.77
N THR A 25 -0.48 5.78 -6.16
CA THR A 25 -1.39 6.85 -5.81
C THR A 25 -1.67 6.86 -4.31
N SER A 26 -1.96 8.03 -3.77
CA SER A 26 -2.36 8.22 -2.38
C SER A 26 -3.45 9.27 -2.27
N GLY A 27 -4.55 8.91 -1.62
CA GLY A 27 -5.65 9.81 -1.31
C GLY A 27 -6.04 9.73 0.16
N PRO A 28 -7.03 10.53 0.58
CA PRO A 28 -7.62 10.38 1.90
C PRO A 28 -8.29 9.01 2.03
N SER A 29 -8.34 8.45 3.24
CA SER A 29 -9.11 7.23 3.49
C SER A 29 -9.87 7.30 4.80
N GLU A 30 -11.09 6.75 4.81
CA GLU A 30 -11.88 6.62 6.05
C GLU A 30 -11.30 5.54 6.96
N THR A 31 -10.72 4.48 6.38
CA THR A 31 -10.15 3.36 7.16
C THR A 31 -9.08 3.84 8.14
N PHE A 32 -8.24 4.79 7.72
CA PHE A 32 -7.15 5.31 8.54
C PHE A 32 -7.34 6.77 8.97
N GLY A 33 -8.33 7.48 8.44
CA GLY A 33 -8.51 8.92 8.69
C GLY A 33 -7.31 9.76 8.22
N ASN A 34 -6.58 9.29 7.19
CA ASN A 34 -5.42 9.97 6.66
C ASN A 34 -5.81 10.93 5.52
N GLU A 35 -4.93 11.89 5.24
CA GLU A 35 -4.88 12.66 3.99
C GLU A 35 -3.86 12.02 3.03
N CYS A 36 -3.62 12.63 1.86
CA CYS A 36 -2.57 12.19 0.94
C CYS A 36 -1.22 12.02 1.66
N LEU A 37 -0.62 10.85 1.55
CA LEU A 37 0.62 10.47 2.23
C LEU A 37 1.89 10.98 1.52
N ALA A 38 1.73 11.51 0.30
CA ALA A 38 2.80 12.04 -0.53
C ALA A 38 2.59 13.53 -0.84
N SER A 39 3.54 14.14 -1.53
CA SER A 39 3.42 15.53 -1.99
C SER A 39 2.35 15.73 -3.07
N SER A 40 1.91 14.64 -3.72
CA SER A 40 0.93 14.63 -4.79
C SER A 40 0.14 13.32 -4.78
N THR A 41 -1.06 13.35 -5.34
CA THR A 41 -1.95 12.19 -5.42
C THR A 41 -1.35 11.04 -6.23
N GLU A 42 -0.48 11.33 -7.20
CA GLU A 42 0.24 10.34 -8.01
C GLU A 42 1.75 10.58 -7.90
N PHE A 43 2.53 9.50 -7.84
CA PHE A 43 3.99 9.56 -7.71
C PHE A 43 4.68 8.29 -8.21
N GLU A 44 5.96 8.42 -8.55
CA GLU A 44 6.81 7.29 -8.95
C GLU A 44 7.50 6.67 -7.74
N LEU A 45 7.56 5.34 -7.72
CA LEU A 45 8.28 4.57 -6.70
C LEU A 45 9.73 4.37 -7.14
N LYS A 46 10.66 4.63 -6.22
CA LYS A 46 12.08 4.32 -6.44
C LYS A 46 12.44 2.92 -5.95
N ASN A 47 11.95 2.57 -4.76
CA ASN A 47 12.23 1.32 -4.08
C ASN A 47 11.00 0.92 -3.26
N VAL A 48 10.72 -0.38 -3.21
CA VAL A 48 9.72 -0.98 -2.32
C VAL A 48 10.43 -2.02 -1.46
N GLU A 49 10.28 -1.91 -0.15
CA GLU A 49 10.86 -2.84 0.81
C GLU A 49 9.75 -3.45 1.66
N LEU A 50 9.73 -4.79 1.77
CA LEU A 50 8.79 -5.52 2.62
C LEU A 50 9.55 -6.23 3.73
N TRP A 51 9.20 -5.89 4.97
CA TRP A 51 9.85 -6.42 6.16
C TRP A 51 8.91 -7.37 6.91
N GLY A 52 9.41 -8.56 7.23
CA GLY A 52 8.72 -9.53 8.08
C GLY A 52 9.34 -9.58 9.47
N PHE A 53 8.58 -10.10 10.43
CA PHE A 53 9.12 -10.40 11.75
C PHE A 53 9.83 -11.76 11.74
N ALA A 54 11.04 -11.83 12.31
CA ALA A 54 11.84 -13.06 12.37
C ALA A 54 11.33 -14.09 13.38
N HIS A 55 10.33 -13.74 14.20
CA HIS A 55 9.73 -14.68 15.13
C HIS A 55 8.91 -15.71 14.35
N ALA A 56 9.10 -16.99 14.65
CA ALA A 56 8.30 -18.05 14.05
C ALA A 56 6.83 -17.79 14.38
N SER A 57 6.01 -17.65 13.34
CA SER A 57 4.56 -17.65 13.50
C SER A 57 4.15 -18.94 14.22
N GLN A 58 3.26 -18.86 15.20
CA GLN A 58 2.67 -20.05 15.85
C GLN A 58 1.90 -20.93 14.85
N TYR A 59 1.68 -20.44 13.63
CA TYR A 59 0.98 -21.12 12.55
C TYR A 59 1.93 -21.84 11.55
N LEU A 60 3.22 -21.99 11.86
CA LEU A 60 4.18 -22.75 11.02
C LEU A 60 4.05 -24.28 11.15
N SER A 61 3.14 -24.80 11.97
CA SER A 61 2.81 -26.23 11.97
C SER A 61 1.61 -26.50 11.07
N SER A 62 1.87 -26.90 9.82
CA SER A 62 0.92 -27.63 8.97
C SER A 62 1.62 -28.87 8.42
#